data_AF-A0A1H1FKB9-F1
#
_entry.id   AF-A0A1H1FKB9-F1
#
_cell.length_a   1.000
_cell.length_b   1.000
_cell.length_c   1.000
_cell.angle_alpha   90.00
_cell.angle_beta   90.00
_cell.angle_gamma   90.00
#
_symmetry.space_group_name_H-M   'P 1'
#
loop_
_entity.id
_entity.type
_entity.pdbx_description
1 polymer ?
#
loop_
_entity_poly.entity_id
_entity_poly.type
_entity_poly.pdbx_seq_one_letter_code
_entity_poly.pdbx_strand_id
1 'polypeptide(L)'
;MGDLQDLQNRLAILTYDRMPSGWRRATSVFVNVGVSSRLQRAVLTESGTTFGPPADLAEWQAWKDLRAFMSDAGHGAWFTGRLQLESSGAYRFDFDWDAEPHWPVQVDLDGNIVQSERVETTQLREDLKKYPRDAMTTPEWLVQRLAANPLRFVDAWQPALAPLASSENWTIVRDMIRDAIQASSDDEGVAVEADQVAEVVSSELIGSTRVGQVLRLCREASEGGLIEFRAGSTAETAEPTSAALDHDEVLRGNVEALTRPLVALASQELLNAQSTS
;
A
#
# COMPACT_ATOMS: atom_id res chain seq x y z
N MET A 1 -26.77 10.45 -15.24
CA MET A 1 -25.38 9.97 -15.29
C MET A 1 -24.72 10.83 -16.33
N GLY A 2 -23.76 11.68 -15.94
CA GLY A 2 -23.07 12.56 -16.91
C GLY A 2 -22.29 11.73 -17.91
N ASP A 3 -22.08 12.26 -19.11
CA ASP A 3 -21.22 11.61 -20.09
C ASP A 3 -19.73 11.84 -19.77
N LEU A 4 -18.82 11.27 -20.57
CA LEU A 4 -17.38 11.42 -20.37
C LEU A 4 -16.95 12.89 -20.37
N GLN A 5 -17.56 13.70 -21.23
CA GLN A 5 -17.24 15.11 -21.38
C GLN A 5 -17.64 15.88 -20.12
N ASP A 6 -18.79 15.58 -19.53
CA ASP A 6 -19.23 16.18 -18.26
C ASP A 6 -18.26 15.88 -17.11
N LEU A 7 -17.77 14.64 -17.01
CA LEU A 7 -16.80 14.27 -15.97
C LEU A 7 -15.45 14.97 -16.17
N GLN A 8 -14.97 15.02 -17.41
CA GLN A 8 -13.74 15.74 -17.76
C GLN A 8 -13.86 17.26 -17.52
N ASN A 9 -14.97 17.86 -17.94
CA ASN A 9 -15.27 19.28 -17.71
C ASN A 9 -15.29 19.59 -16.21
N ARG A 10 -16.02 18.78 -15.42
CA ARG A 10 -16.12 18.96 -13.97
C ARG A 10 -14.74 18.91 -13.32
N LEU A 11 -13.92 17.92 -13.69
CA LEU A 11 -12.56 17.80 -13.16
C LEU A 11 -11.69 19.01 -13.57
N ALA A 12 -11.74 19.42 -14.84
CA ALA A 12 -10.99 20.58 -15.32
C ALA A 12 -11.37 21.87 -14.57
N ILE A 13 -12.66 22.12 -14.32
CA ILE A 13 -13.15 23.27 -13.56
C ILE A 13 -12.64 23.23 -12.11
N LEU A 14 -12.77 22.08 -11.43
CA LEU A 14 -12.29 21.91 -10.06
C LEU A 14 -10.78 22.18 -9.93
N THR A 15 -9.99 21.71 -10.90
CA THR A 15 -8.55 21.99 -10.93
C THR A 15 -8.27 23.47 -11.24
N TYR A 16 -8.96 24.06 -12.22
CA TYR A 16 -8.80 25.45 -12.64
C TYR A 16 -9.06 26.44 -11.50
N ASP A 17 -10.16 26.26 -10.76
CA ASP A 17 -10.58 27.15 -9.68
C ASP A 17 -9.61 27.20 -8.50
N ARG A 18 -8.72 26.20 -8.41
CA ARG A 18 -7.68 26.13 -7.38
C ARG A 18 -6.38 26.81 -7.80
N MET A 19 -6.20 27.14 -9.08
CA MET A 19 -4.92 27.64 -9.56
C MET A 19 -4.56 29.00 -8.93
N PRO A 20 -3.27 29.22 -8.59
CA PRO A 20 -2.84 30.46 -7.97
C PRO A 20 -2.94 31.63 -8.96
N SER A 21 -3.00 32.87 -8.47
CA SER A 21 -3.01 34.04 -9.36
C SER A 21 -1.76 34.09 -10.26
N GLY A 22 -1.94 34.56 -11.50
CA GLY A 22 -0.82 34.72 -12.46
C GLY A 22 -0.29 33.43 -13.07
N TRP A 23 -0.96 32.29 -12.87
CA TRP A 23 -0.63 31.05 -13.56
C TRP A 23 -0.89 31.14 -15.07
N ARG A 24 -0.16 30.34 -15.85
CA ARG A 24 -0.30 30.26 -17.31
C ARG A 24 -0.63 28.87 -17.81
N ARG A 25 0.04 27.86 -17.26
CA ARG A 25 -0.17 26.45 -17.58
C ARG A 25 -0.03 25.63 -16.31
N ALA A 26 -0.84 24.59 -16.17
CA ALA A 26 -0.75 23.63 -15.09
C ALA A 26 -0.85 22.22 -15.67
N THR A 27 -0.08 21.30 -15.11
CA THR A 27 -0.15 19.88 -15.47
C THR A 27 -0.28 19.06 -14.21
N SER A 28 -1.36 18.29 -14.13
CA SER A 28 -1.62 17.36 -13.03
C SER A 28 -1.42 15.93 -13.52
N VAL A 29 -0.70 15.11 -12.75
CA VAL A 29 -0.53 13.67 -13.01
C VAL A 29 -1.13 12.91 -11.83
N PHE A 30 -2.16 12.13 -12.12
CA PHE A 30 -2.87 11.29 -11.17
C PHE A 30 -2.57 9.83 -11.45
N VAL A 31 -2.06 9.12 -10.44
CA VAL A 31 -1.85 7.68 -10.49
C VAL A 31 -2.79 7.04 -9.47
N ASN A 32 -3.49 5.98 -9.88
CA ASN A 32 -4.37 5.22 -9.01
C ASN A 32 -4.23 3.71 -9.29
N VAL A 33 -3.88 2.98 -8.24
CA VAL A 33 -3.66 1.53 -8.29
C VAL A 33 -4.24 0.94 -7.00
N GLY A 34 -5.24 0.08 -7.15
CA GLY A 34 -5.93 -0.57 -6.04
C GLY A 34 -6.69 0.44 -5.19
N VAL A 35 -6.36 0.48 -3.89
CA VAL A 35 -6.95 1.44 -2.94
C VAL A 35 -6.14 2.74 -2.82
N SER A 36 -4.94 2.77 -3.39
CA SER A 36 -3.99 3.88 -3.28
C SER A 36 -4.09 4.81 -4.48
N SER A 37 -3.88 6.11 -4.24
CA SER A 37 -3.73 7.11 -5.30
C SER A 37 -2.76 8.19 -4.88
N ARG A 38 -2.12 8.82 -5.86
CA ARG A 38 -1.33 10.03 -5.66
C ARG A 38 -1.55 11.00 -6.82
N LEU A 39 -1.51 12.29 -6.50
CA LEU A 39 -1.62 13.39 -7.44
C LEU A 39 -0.45 14.33 -7.24
N GLN A 40 0.25 14.68 -8.32
CA GLN A 40 1.23 15.77 -8.33
C GLN A 40 0.88 16.79 -9.40
N ARG A 41 1.29 18.04 -9.17
CA ARG A 41 0.99 19.15 -10.08
C ARG A 41 2.18 20.08 -10.23
N ALA A 42 2.55 20.38 -11.47
CA ALA A 42 3.43 21.47 -11.84
C ALA A 42 2.61 22.64 -12.38
N VAL A 43 2.92 23.87 -11.95
CA VAL A 43 2.25 25.10 -12.39
C VAL A 43 3.28 26.10 -12.85
N LEU A 44 3.13 26.59 -14.07
CA LEU A 44 3.91 27.68 -14.62
C LEU A 44 3.29 29.01 -14.20
N THR A 45 4.05 29.80 -13.46
CA THR A 45 3.71 31.18 -13.07
C THR A 45 4.71 32.17 -13.67
N GLU A 46 4.50 33.46 -13.46
CA GLU A 46 5.48 34.49 -13.86
C GLU A 46 6.85 34.30 -13.19
N SER A 47 6.86 33.76 -11.97
CA SER A 47 8.08 33.50 -11.19
C SER A 47 8.78 32.19 -11.55
N GLY A 48 8.23 31.43 -12.51
CA GLY A 48 8.71 30.11 -12.92
C GLY A 48 7.77 28.97 -12.52
N THR A 49 8.28 27.74 -12.62
CA THR A 49 7.53 26.53 -12.30
C THR A 49 7.50 26.28 -10.80
N THR A 50 6.31 26.13 -10.24
CA THR A 50 6.07 25.75 -8.84
C THR A 50 5.26 24.45 -8.77
N PHE A 51 5.21 23.84 -7.58
CA PHE A 51 4.42 22.64 -7.34
C PHE A 51 3.16 22.94 -6.54
N GLY A 52 2.07 22.27 -6.88
CA GLY A 52 0.76 22.45 -6.26
C GLY A 52 -0.10 23.54 -6.93
N PRO A 53 -1.19 24.00 -6.31
CA PRO A 53 -1.67 23.57 -4.99
C PRO A 53 -2.08 22.10 -4.97
N PRO A 54 -2.16 21.46 -3.79
CA PRO A 54 -2.68 20.09 -3.69
C PRO A 54 -4.15 20.03 -4.13
N ALA A 55 -4.62 18.86 -4.56
CA ALA A 55 -6.06 18.63 -4.77
C ALA A 55 -6.82 18.63 -3.44
N ASP A 56 -8.08 19.04 -3.48
CA ASP A 56 -9.03 18.77 -2.40
C ASP A 56 -9.78 17.45 -2.64
N LEU A 57 -10.68 17.12 -1.71
CA LEU A 57 -11.50 15.91 -1.77
C LEU A 57 -12.42 15.87 -3.01
N ALA A 58 -12.90 17.02 -3.49
CA ALA A 58 -13.82 17.07 -4.62
C ALA A 58 -13.08 16.77 -5.93
N GLU A 59 -11.91 17.39 -6.12
CA GLU A 59 -11.02 17.09 -7.26
C GLU A 59 -10.56 15.63 -7.22
N TRP A 60 -10.16 15.13 -6.04
CA TRP A 60 -9.72 13.74 -5.87
C TRP A 60 -10.82 12.74 -6.22
N GLN A 61 -12.05 13.02 -5.79
CA GLN A 61 -13.20 12.18 -6.14
C GLN A 61 -13.51 12.25 -7.63
N ALA A 62 -13.41 13.44 -8.26
CA ALA A 62 -13.62 13.58 -9.70
C ALA A 62 -12.63 12.76 -10.53
N TRP A 63 -11.35 12.68 -10.13
CA TRP A 63 -10.37 11.77 -10.73
C TRP A 63 -10.78 10.30 -10.62
N LYS A 64 -11.23 9.87 -9.43
CA LYS A 64 -11.68 8.48 -9.19
C LYS A 64 -12.95 8.14 -9.98
N ASP A 65 -13.90 9.06 -10.05
CA ASP A 65 -15.15 8.91 -10.80
C ASP A 65 -14.84 8.76 -12.30
N LEU A 66 -13.94 9.59 -12.83
CA LEU A 66 -13.50 9.52 -14.23
C LEU A 66 -12.80 8.18 -14.53
N ARG A 67 -11.92 7.73 -13.63
CA ARG A 67 -11.27 6.41 -13.75
C ARG A 67 -12.28 5.27 -13.81
N ALA A 68 -13.22 5.25 -12.86
CA ALA A 68 -14.23 4.21 -12.78
C ALA A 68 -15.17 4.23 -13.99
N PHE A 69 -15.57 5.42 -14.46
CA PHE A 69 -16.42 5.57 -15.64
C PHE A 69 -15.74 5.07 -16.93
N MET A 70 -14.44 5.32 -17.07
CA MET A 70 -13.66 4.88 -18.24
C MET A 70 -13.19 3.43 -18.15
N SER A 71 -13.45 2.73 -17.05
CA SER A 71 -13.09 1.33 -16.93
C SER A 71 -14.02 0.46 -17.77
N ASP A 72 -13.45 -0.53 -18.46
CA ASP A 72 -14.22 -1.53 -19.16
C ASP A 72 -13.78 -2.93 -18.75
N ALA A 73 -14.67 -3.92 -18.94
CA ALA A 73 -14.46 -5.27 -18.45
C ALA A 73 -13.32 -6.03 -19.16
N GLY A 74 -12.86 -5.54 -20.33
CA GLY A 74 -11.81 -6.18 -21.12
C GLY A 74 -10.44 -5.54 -20.93
N HIS A 75 -10.35 -4.22 -20.77
CA HIS A 75 -9.10 -3.47 -20.64
C HIS A 75 -8.84 -2.96 -19.21
N GLY A 76 -9.80 -3.10 -18.30
CA GLY A 76 -9.74 -2.57 -16.95
C GLY A 76 -9.76 -1.04 -16.95
N ALA A 77 -9.16 -0.44 -15.93
CA ALA A 77 -9.01 1.00 -15.81
C ALA A 77 -7.58 1.45 -16.13
N TRP A 78 -7.43 2.67 -16.65
CA TRP A 78 -6.12 3.30 -16.82
C TRP A 78 -5.40 3.42 -15.47
N PHE A 79 -4.06 3.39 -15.48
CA PHE A 79 -3.25 3.56 -14.27
C PHE A 79 -2.87 5.02 -14.02
N THR A 80 -2.52 5.74 -15.09
CA THR A 80 -2.08 7.13 -15.02
C THR A 80 -2.99 8.02 -15.86
N GLY A 81 -3.49 9.10 -15.26
CA GLY A 81 -4.22 10.16 -15.94
C GLY A 81 -3.45 11.47 -15.86
N ARG A 82 -3.40 12.22 -16.95
CA ARG A 82 -2.77 13.54 -17.04
C ARG A 82 -3.79 14.57 -17.47
N LEU A 83 -3.77 15.71 -16.80
CA LEU A 83 -4.58 16.88 -17.14
C LEU A 83 -3.66 18.07 -17.36
N GLN A 84 -3.57 18.53 -18.60
CA GLN A 84 -2.97 19.81 -18.93
C GLN A 84 -4.06 20.88 -19.00
N LEU A 85 -3.81 22.01 -18.34
CA LEU A 85 -4.70 23.17 -18.25
C LEU A 85 -3.94 24.43 -18.62
N GLU A 86 -4.61 25.35 -19.30
CA GLU A 86 -4.13 26.70 -19.59
C GLU A 86 -5.01 27.75 -18.92
N SER A 87 -4.44 28.91 -18.61
CA SER A 87 -5.19 30.02 -17.99
C SER A 87 -6.28 30.61 -18.90
N SER A 88 -6.31 30.22 -20.17
CA SER A 88 -7.42 30.46 -21.10
C SER A 88 -8.67 29.62 -20.81
N GLY A 89 -8.55 28.59 -19.96
CA GLY A 89 -9.56 27.56 -19.73
C GLY A 89 -9.45 26.37 -20.69
N ALA A 90 -8.54 26.40 -21.67
CA ALA A 90 -8.27 25.24 -22.51
C ALA A 90 -7.67 24.11 -21.68
N TYR A 91 -8.09 22.87 -21.96
CA TYR A 91 -7.58 21.71 -21.26
C TYR A 91 -7.48 20.49 -22.17
N ARG A 92 -6.63 19.54 -21.79
CA ARG A 92 -6.46 18.24 -22.45
C ARG A 92 -6.26 17.16 -21.40
N PHE A 93 -6.81 15.99 -21.69
CA PHE A 93 -6.52 14.76 -20.96
C PHE A 93 -5.66 13.81 -21.79
N ASP A 94 -4.85 13.02 -21.09
CA ASP A 94 -4.11 11.88 -21.59
C ASP A 94 -4.17 10.76 -20.54
N PHE A 95 -4.41 9.53 -20.97
CA PHE A 95 -4.59 8.38 -20.08
C PHE A 95 -3.73 7.22 -20.54
N ASP A 96 -3.10 6.55 -19.60
CA ASP A 96 -2.19 5.45 -19.84
C ASP A 96 -2.68 4.18 -19.14
N TRP A 97 -2.99 3.17 -19.95
CA TRP A 97 -3.39 1.84 -19.49
C TRP A 97 -2.22 0.88 -19.39
N ASP A 98 -1.12 1.15 -20.09
CA ASP A 98 -0.18 0.13 -20.52
C ASP A 98 1.22 0.33 -19.99
N ALA A 99 1.64 1.57 -19.72
CA ALA A 99 2.92 1.81 -19.06
C ALA A 99 2.87 1.37 -17.59
N GLU A 100 4.01 0.85 -17.10
CA GLU A 100 4.17 0.53 -15.69
C GLU A 100 3.97 1.81 -14.84
N PRO A 101 3.02 1.83 -13.90
CA PRO A 101 2.75 3.01 -13.11
C PRO A 101 3.80 3.20 -12.03
N HIS A 102 4.13 4.47 -11.79
CA HIS A 102 4.95 4.90 -10.67
C HIS A 102 4.22 5.98 -9.87
N TRP A 103 4.38 5.98 -8.56
CA TRP A 103 3.84 7.01 -7.69
C TRP A 103 4.55 8.34 -7.96
N PRO A 104 3.86 9.40 -8.40
CA PRO A 104 4.50 10.66 -8.68
C PRO A 104 4.92 11.35 -7.37
N VAL A 105 6.21 11.67 -7.27
CA VAL A 105 6.76 12.54 -6.23
C VAL A 105 6.95 13.95 -6.79
N GLN A 106 7.43 14.06 -8.03
CA GLN A 106 7.57 15.32 -8.74
C GLN A 106 7.29 15.12 -10.23
N VAL A 107 6.65 16.11 -10.88
CA VAL A 107 6.29 16.08 -12.30
C VAL A 107 6.74 17.36 -13.00
N ASP A 108 6.95 17.32 -14.31
CA ASP A 108 7.21 18.52 -15.11
C ASP A 108 5.92 19.08 -15.74
N LEU A 109 6.05 20.19 -16.48
CA LEU A 109 4.92 20.83 -17.18
C LEU A 109 4.40 20.02 -18.36
N ASP A 110 5.14 19.04 -18.87
CA ASP A 110 4.70 18.18 -19.96
C ASP A 110 3.98 16.92 -19.45
N GLY A 111 4.04 16.68 -18.14
CA GLY A 111 3.35 15.57 -17.46
C GLY A 111 4.22 14.33 -17.32
N ASN A 112 5.54 14.48 -17.49
CA ASN A 112 6.48 13.43 -17.17
C ASN A 112 6.69 13.39 -15.66
N ILE A 113 6.79 12.18 -15.11
CA ILE A 113 7.18 11.98 -13.72
C ILE A 113 8.71 12.04 -13.66
N VAL A 114 9.24 13.13 -13.09
CA VAL A 114 10.70 13.37 -13.00
C VAL A 114 11.31 12.81 -11.72
N GLN A 115 10.47 12.57 -10.71
CA GLN A 115 10.83 11.84 -9.50
C GLN A 115 9.65 10.97 -9.10
N SER A 116 9.92 9.70 -8.80
CA SER A 116 8.87 8.73 -8.52
C SER A 116 9.25 7.74 -7.43
N GLU A 117 8.22 7.10 -6.88
CA GLU A 117 8.32 5.88 -6.07
C GLU A 117 7.66 4.73 -6.83
N ARG A 118 8.10 3.50 -6.57
CA ARG A 118 7.54 2.31 -7.20
C ARG A 118 6.14 2.01 -6.65
N VAL A 119 5.25 1.53 -7.51
CA VAL A 119 3.97 0.95 -7.10
C VAL A 119 4.21 -0.48 -6.70
N GLU A 120 3.65 -0.98 -5.60
CA GLU A 120 3.87 -2.36 -5.14
C GLU A 120 3.10 -3.41 -5.96
N THR A 121 3.66 -4.62 -6.06
CA THR A 121 3.00 -5.75 -6.76
C THR A 121 1.67 -6.13 -6.10
N THR A 122 1.56 -6.02 -4.77
CA THR A 122 0.31 -6.23 -4.03
C THR A 122 -0.76 -5.21 -4.44
N GLN A 123 -0.40 -3.94 -4.62
CA GLN A 123 -1.33 -2.89 -5.07
C GLN A 123 -1.83 -3.18 -6.48
N LEU A 124 -0.96 -3.63 -7.39
CA LEU A 124 -1.34 -4.05 -8.75
C LEU A 124 -2.33 -5.22 -8.72
N ARG A 125 -2.12 -6.20 -7.83
CA ARG A 125 -3.05 -7.33 -7.65
C ARG A 125 -4.42 -6.87 -7.14
N GLU A 126 -4.46 -5.95 -6.18
CA GLU A 126 -5.73 -5.36 -5.72
C GLU A 126 -6.43 -4.54 -6.80
N ASP A 127 -5.67 -3.83 -7.65
CA ASP A 127 -6.25 -3.11 -8.78
C ASP A 127 -6.94 -4.06 -9.76
N LEU A 128 -6.30 -5.17 -10.11
CA LEU A 128 -6.87 -6.18 -11.02
C LEU A 128 -8.09 -6.90 -10.46
N LYS A 129 -8.22 -7.03 -9.12
CA LYS A 129 -9.46 -7.53 -8.50
C LYS A 129 -10.63 -6.58 -8.74
N LYS A 130 -10.37 -5.27 -8.74
CA LYS A 130 -11.39 -4.23 -8.89
C LYS A 130 -11.68 -3.89 -10.36
N TYR A 131 -10.64 -3.85 -11.19
CA TYR A 131 -10.70 -3.57 -12.61
C TYR A 131 -9.99 -4.68 -13.38
N PRO A 132 -10.66 -5.84 -13.57
CA PRO A 132 -10.09 -6.96 -14.29
C PRO A 132 -9.67 -6.61 -15.71
N ARG A 133 -8.63 -7.28 -16.19
CA ARG A 133 -8.12 -7.17 -17.56
C ARG A 133 -8.12 -8.54 -18.21
N ASP A 134 -8.43 -8.58 -19.49
CA ASP A 134 -8.27 -9.77 -20.31
C ASP A 134 -6.78 -10.02 -20.62
N ALA A 135 -6.45 -11.26 -20.97
CA ALA A 135 -5.07 -11.63 -21.32
C ALA A 135 -4.49 -10.81 -22.49
N MET A 136 -5.33 -10.33 -23.41
CA MET A 136 -4.88 -9.54 -24.57
C MET A 136 -4.60 -8.06 -24.26
N THR A 137 -5.14 -7.54 -23.18
CA THR A 137 -5.03 -6.13 -22.74
C THR A 137 -4.20 -5.98 -21.47
N THR A 138 -3.67 -7.12 -20.97
CA THR A 138 -2.73 -7.14 -19.87
C THR A 138 -1.33 -6.94 -20.43
N PRO A 139 -0.63 -5.83 -20.07
CA PRO A 139 0.72 -5.59 -20.55
C PRO A 139 1.70 -6.68 -20.11
N GLU A 140 2.72 -6.94 -20.94
CA GLU A 140 3.70 -8.00 -20.67
C GLU A 140 4.43 -7.81 -19.33
N TRP A 141 4.83 -6.58 -19.00
CA TRP A 141 5.46 -6.26 -17.72
C TRP A 141 4.57 -6.64 -16.53
N LEU A 142 3.24 -6.47 -16.65
CA LEU A 142 2.30 -6.78 -15.57
C LEU A 142 2.17 -8.28 -15.40
N VAL A 143 2.11 -9.05 -16.51
CA VAL A 143 2.15 -10.51 -16.45
C VAL A 143 3.44 -10.99 -15.79
N GLN A 144 4.58 -10.50 -16.25
CA GLN A 144 5.89 -10.87 -15.72
C GLN A 144 6.02 -10.50 -14.25
N ARG A 145 5.59 -9.30 -13.86
CA ARG A 145 5.67 -8.81 -12.49
C ARG A 145 4.76 -9.56 -11.52
N LEU A 146 3.58 -9.98 -11.98
CA LEU A 146 2.67 -10.82 -11.18
C LEU A 146 3.10 -12.29 -11.13
N ALA A 147 3.84 -12.74 -12.15
CA ALA A 147 4.43 -14.08 -12.22
C ALA A 147 5.82 -14.16 -11.56
N ALA A 148 6.47 -13.02 -11.30
CA ALA A 148 7.76 -12.96 -10.63
C ALA A 148 7.69 -13.75 -9.32
N ASN A 149 8.59 -14.72 -9.21
CA ASN A 149 8.37 -15.93 -8.42
C ASN A 149 8.08 -15.62 -6.95
N PRO A 150 6.93 -16.06 -6.40
CA PRO A 150 6.76 -16.04 -4.97
C PRO A 150 7.89 -16.84 -4.31
N LEU A 151 8.51 -16.27 -3.29
CA LEU A 151 9.44 -16.95 -2.42
C LEU A 151 8.80 -18.25 -1.94
N ARG A 152 9.52 -19.35 -2.13
CA ARG A 152 9.11 -20.61 -1.54
C ARG A 152 9.70 -20.68 -0.14
N PHE A 153 8.84 -20.78 0.86
CA PHE A 153 9.27 -21.00 2.24
C PHE A 153 9.37 -22.50 2.53
N VAL A 154 10.52 -22.94 3.01
CA VAL A 154 10.65 -24.27 3.59
C VAL A 154 9.85 -24.33 4.89
N ASP A 155 9.04 -25.38 5.05
CA ASP A 155 8.29 -25.60 6.29
C ASP A 155 9.20 -26.21 7.38
N ALA A 156 10.07 -25.36 7.94
CA ALA A 156 11.00 -25.73 9.01
C ALA A 156 10.93 -24.75 10.17
N TRP A 157 10.90 -25.28 11.39
CA TRP A 157 10.98 -24.51 12.63
C TRP A 157 12.33 -24.74 13.30
N GLN A 158 12.99 -23.66 13.70
CA GLN A 158 14.18 -23.73 14.54
C GLN A 158 13.80 -24.25 15.92
N PRO A 159 14.70 -24.98 16.61
CA PRO A 159 14.41 -25.56 17.93
C PRO A 159 13.90 -24.55 18.96
N ALA A 160 14.38 -23.31 18.90
CA ALA A 160 13.95 -22.24 19.80
C ALA A 160 12.47 -21.83 19.61
N LEU A 161 11.94 -21.93 18.38
CA LEU A 161 10.58 -21.56 18.03
C LEU A 161 9.64 -22.76 17.90
N ALA A 162 10.17 -23.98 18.00
CA ALA A 162 9.39 -25.23 17.92
C ALA A 162 8.15 -25.27 18.83
N PRO A 163 8.14 -24.69 20.05
CA PRO A 163 6.92 -24.64 20.87
C PRO A 163 5.75 -23.89 20.22
N LEU A 164 6.01 -22.95 19.31
CA LEU A 164 4.97 -22.18 18.61
C LEU A 164 4.35 -22.96 17.45
N ALA A 165 5.04 -23.97 16.93
CA ALA A 165 4.62 -24.72 15.74
C ALA A 165 3.30 -25.49 15.92
N SER A 166 2.91 -25.77 17.17
CA SER A 166 1.65 -26.41 17.51
C SER A 166 0.49 -25.43 17.73
N SER A 167 0.76 -24.12 17.78
CA SER A 167 -0.28 -23.10 17.91
C SER A 167 -0.83 -22.70 16.53
N GLU A 168 -2.15 -22.82 16.40
CA GLU A 168 -2.89 -22.31 15.24
C GLU A 168 -2.71 -20.78 15.08
N ASN A 169 -2.71 -20.04 16.19
CA ASN A 169 -2.55 -18.58 16.16
C ASN A 169 -1.13 -18.19 15.70
N TRP A 170 -0.10 -18.88 16.16
CA TRP A 170 1.27 -18.61 15.73
C TRP A 170 1.57 -19.10 14.31
N THR A 171 0.83 -20.08 13.82
CA THR A 171 0.86 -20.45 12.39
C THR A 171 0.32 -19.30 11.52
N ILE A 172 -0.79 -18.66 11.94
CA ILE A 172 -1.31 -17.47 11.25
C ILE A 172 -0.30 -16.32 11.29
N VAL A 173 0.31 -16.05 12.45
CA VAL A 173 1.36 -15.01 12.58
C VAL A 173 2.56 -15.32 11.67
N ARG A 174 2.95 -16.58 11.55
CA ARG A 174 4.02 -17.00 10.64
C ARG A 174 3.66 -16.74 9.18
N ASP A 175 2.42 -17.00 8.79
CA ASP A 175 1.96 -16.71 7.42
C ASP A 175 1.92 -15.20 7.17
N MET A 176 1.50 -14.38 8.15
CA MET A 176 1.62 -12.91 8.06
C MET A 176 3.07 -12.45 7.85
N ILE A 177 4.03 -13.08 8.54
CA ILE A 177 5.47 -12.81 8.35
C ILE A 177 5.92 -13.17 6.94
N ARG A 178 5.51 -14.33 6.42
CA ARG A 178 5.86 -14.76 5.05
C ARG A 178 5.28 -13.84 4.00
N ASP A 179 4.05 -13.39 4.19
CA ASP A 179 3.39 -12.42 3.31
C ASP A 179 4.13 -11.07 3.33
N ALA A 180 4.57 -10.61 4.50
CA ALA A 180 5.36 -9.39 4.65
C ALA A 180 6.74 -9.51 3.99
N ILE A 181 7.41 -10.67 4.11
CA ILE A 181 8.68 -10.95 3.42
C ILE A 181 8.47 -10.98 1.91
N GLN A 182 7.43 -11.68 1.42
CA GLN A 182 7.09 -11.74 0.00
C GLN A 182 6.88 -10.35 -0.57
N ALA A 183 6.01 -9.56 0.07
CA ALA A 183 5.70 -8.20 -0.36
C ALA A 183 6.95 -7.33 -0.46
N SER A 184 7.88 -7.49 0.48
CA SER A 184 9.14 -6.74 0.51
C SER A 184 10.17 -7.27 -0.50
N SER A 185 10.10 -8.54 -0.89
CA SER A 185 11.02 -9.19 -1.84
C SER A 185 10.69 -8.94 -3.32
N ASP A 186 9.46 -8.47 -3.61
CA ASP A 186 9.03 -8.08 -4.96
C ASP A 186 9.68 -6.75 -5.43
N ASP A 187 10.49 -6.12 -4.57
CA ASP A 187 11.20 -4.86 -4.80
C ASP A 187 12.71 -5.10 -5.04
N GLU A 188 13.31 -4.34 -5.97
CA GLU A 188 14.63 -4.61 -6.55
C GLU A 188 15.80 -4.63 -5.52
N GLY A 189 16.09 -5.80 -4.97
CA GLY A 189 17.42 -6.15 -4.43
C GLY A 189 17.79 -5.54 -3.07
N VAL A 190 16.86 -4.90 -2.36
CA VAL A 190 17.08 -4.50 -0.96
C VAL A 190 16.84 -5.70 -0.06
N ALA A 191 17.86 -6.09 0.70
CA ALA A 191 17.71 -7.13 1.70
C ALA A 191 16.72 -6.66 2.78
N VAL A 192 15.66 -7.42 2.97
CA VAL A 192 14.64 -7.15 3.97
C VAL A 192 15.17 -7.61 5.32
N GLU A 193 15.24 -6.69 6.28
CA GLU A 193 15.71 -7.00 7.63
C GLU A 193 14.55 -7.55 8.49
N ALA A 194 14.88 -8.47 9.41
CA ALA A 194 13.88 -9.16 10.22
C ALA A 194 13.10 -8.23 11.17
N ASP A 195 13.73 -7.15 11.62
CA ASP A 195 13.10 -6.13 12.47
C ASP A 195 12.03 -5.34 11.72
N GLN A 196 12.28 -4.97 10.46
CA GLN A 196 11.31 -4.30 9.58
C GLN A 196 10.08 -5.19 9.36
N VAL A 197 10.29 -6.47 9.06
CA VAL A 197 9.19 -7.44 8.91
C VAL A 197 8.37 -7.56 10.19
N ALA A 198 9.06 -7.69 11.34
CA ALA A 198 8.40 -7.81 12.63
C ALA A 198 7.61 -6.55 13.01
N GLU A 199 8.10 -5.36 12.66
CA GLU A 199 7.39 -4.09 12.88
C GLU A 199 6.10 -4.00 12.07
N VAL A 200 6.15 -4.39 10.79
CA VAL A 200 4.98 -4.45 9.91
C VAL A 200 3.92 -5.40 10.49
N VAL A 201 4.32 -6.61 10.85
CA VAL A 201 3.40 -7.62 11.41
C VAL A 201 2.88 -7.21 12.78
N SER A 202 3.71 -6.61 13.63
CA SER A 202 3.30 -6.10 14.94
C SER A 202 2.22 -5.02 14.81
N SER A 203 2.43 -4.07 13.89
CA SER A 203 1.47 -3.00 13.60
C SER A 203 0.14 -3.56 13.08
N GLU A 204 0.19 -4.53 12.17
CA GLU A 204 -1.00 -5.21 11.64
C GLU A 204 -1.75 -5.98 12.74
N LEU A 205 -1.03 -6.72 13.60
CA LEU A 205 -1.63 -7.40 14.74
C LEU A 205 -2.33 -6.40 15.67
N ILE A 206 -1.68 -5.29 16.04
CA ILE A 206 -2.27 -4.26 16.90
C ILE A 206 -3.53 -3.66 16.26
N GLY A 207 -3.51 -3.40 14.96
CA GLY A 207 -4.60 -2.78 14.22
C GLY A 207 -5.80 -3.71 13.97
N SER A 208 -5.57 -5.01 13.83
CA SER A 208 -6.59 -5.97 13.38
C SER A 208 -7.20 -6.85 14.47
N THR A 209 -6.62 -6.85 15.68
CA THR A 209 -7.01 -7.76 16.77
C THR A 209 -7.73 -7.09 17.93
N ARG A 210 -8.37 -7.93 18.74
CA ARG A 210 -8.89 -7.56 20.07
C ARG A 210 -7.93 -8.02 21.17
N VAL A 211 -8.02 -7.38 22.34
CA VAL A 211 -7.19 -7.67 23.53
C VAL A 211 -7.12 -9.17 23.85
N GLY A 212 -8.25 -9.87 23.80
CA GLY A 212 -8.31 -11.30 24.09
C GLY A 212 -7.50 -12.18 23.12
N GLN A 213 -7.37 -11.77 21.85
CA GLN A 213 -6.59 -12.47 20.84
C GLN A 213 -5.09 -12.24 21.05
N VAL A 214 -4.68 -11.00 21.29
CA VAL A 214 -3.26 -10.66 21.52
C VAL A 214 -2.74 -11.27 22.81
N LEU A 215 -3.50 -11.20 23.90
CA LEU A 215 -3.11 -11.85 25.15
C LEU A 215 -3.02 -13.38 25.02
N ARG A 216 -3.74 -13.98 24.07
CA ARG A 216 -3.61 -15.42 23.76
C ARG A 216 -2.27 -15.70 23.09
N LEU A 217 -1.87 -14.91 22.08
CA LEU A 217 -0.54 -15.00 21.48
C LEU A 217 0.57 -14.87 22.53
N CYS A 218 0.45 -13.89 23.44
CA CYS A 218 1.43 -13.68 24.51
C CYS A 218 1.51 -14.88 25.46
N ARG A 219 0.36 -15.47 25.84
CA ARG A 219 0.36 -16.67 26.69
C ARG A 219 1.01 -17.86 26.00
N GLU A 220 0.66 -18.12 24.75
CA GLU A 220 1.25 -19.22 23.97
C GLU A 220 2.77 -19.06 23.81
N ALA A 221 3.26 -17.84 23.55
CA ALA A 221 4.69 -17.56 23.53
C ALA A 221 5.35 -17.73 24.90
N SER A 222 4.66 -17.39 25.98
CA SER A 222 5.18 -17.58 27.34
C SER A 222 5.22 -19.04 27.76
N GLU A 223 4.20 -19.83 27.39
CA GLU A 223 4.18 -21.30 27.56
C GLU A 223 5.33 -21.96 26.78
N GLY A 224 5.68 -21.41 25.62
CA GLY A 224 6.85 -21.79 24.85
C GLY A 224 8.20 -21.29 25.40
N GLY A 225 8.21 -20.53 26.49
CA GLY A 225 9.43 -19.98 27.12
C GLY A 225 10.08 -18.82 26.36
N LEU A 226 9.36 -18.18 25.43
CA LEU A 226 9.90 -17.11 24.57
C LEU A 226 9.77 -15.72 25.20
N ILE A 227 8.75 -15.52 26.03
CA ILE A 227 8.49 -14.26 26.73
C ILE A 227 8.03 -14.50 28.17
N GLU A 228 8.16 -13.48 29.01
CA GLU A 228 7.53 -13.46 30.33
C GLU A 228 6.16 -12.78 30.23
N PHE A 229 5.08 -13.55 30.42
CA PHE A 229 3.72 -13.01 30.41
C PHE A 229 3.40 -12.22 31.68
N ARG A 230 2.95 -10.99 31.52
CA ARG A 230 2.46 -10.13 32.61
C ARG A 230 0.96 -10.33 32.79
N ALA A 231 0.55 -10.92 33.91
CA ALA A 231 -0.86 -11.03 34.26
C ALA A 231 -1.42 -9.69 34.80
N GLY A 232 -2.75 -9.55 34.79
CA GLY A 232 -3.43 -8.42 35.43
C GLY A 232 -3.80 -7.23 34.53
N SER A 233 -3.91 -7.43 33.22
CA SER A 233 -4.52 -6.45 32.32
C SER A 233 -5.96 -6.14 32.76
N THR A 234 -6.31 -4.87 32.75
CA THR A 234 -7.64 -4.33 33.10
C THR A 234 -8.54 -4.13 31.88
N ALA A 235 -7.97 -4.16 30.67
CA ALA A 235 -8.69 -3.99 29.42
C ALA A 235 -9.70 -5.14 29.15
N GLU A 236 -10.81 -4.80 28.51
CA GLU A 236 -11.83 -5.79 28.19
C GLU A 236 -11.37 -6.68 27.03
N THR A 237 -11.60 -7.99 27.13
CA THR A 237 -11.16 -8.95 26.10
C THR A 237 -11.70 -8.65 24.69
N ALA A 238 -12.87 -8.00 24.60
CA ALA A 238 -13.49 -7.60 23.35
C ALA A 238 -13.02 -6.23 22.86
N GLU A 239 -12.27 -5.45 23.65
CA GLU A 239 -11.77 -4.14 23.24
C GLU A 239 -10.77 -4.28 22.07
N PRO A 240 -10.75 -3.36 21.09
CA PRO A 240 -9.68 -3.30 20.10
C PRO A 240 -8.32 -3.14 20.79
N THR A 241 -7.33 -3.94 20.38
CA THR A 241 -5.99 -3.89 21.00
C THR A 241 -5.39 -2.48 20.93
N SER A 242 -5.49 -1.83 19.76
CA SER A 242 -4.99 -0.47 19.54
C SER A 242 -5.55 0.56 20.53
N ALA A 243 -6.83 0.48 20.89
CA ALA A 243 -7.45 1.41 21.85
C ALA A 243 -7.02 1.11 23.30
N ALA A 244 -6.93 -0.18 23.66
CA ALA A 244 -6.54 -0.59 25.01
C ALA A 244 -5.10 -0.23 25.36
N LEU A 245 -4.21 -0.18 24.36
CA LEU A 245 -2.80 0.19 24.54
C LEU A 245 -2.59 1.61 25.05
N ASP A 246 -3.57 2.50 24.96
CA ASP A 246 -3.45 3.87 25.47
C ASP A 246 -3.53 3.94 27.00
N HIS A 247 -4.27 3.01 27.62
CA HIS A 247 -4.60 3.06 29.05
C HIS A 247 -4.14 1.85 29.87
N ASP A 248 -3.81 0.72 29.24
CA ASP A 248 -3.40 -0.50 29.94
C ASP A 248 -1.88 -0.79 29.79
N GLU A 249 -1.12 -0.47 30.84
CA GLU A 249 0.34 -0.67 30.85
C GLU A 249 0.76 -2.14 30.85
N VAL A 250 -0.08 -3.04 31.40
CA VAL A 250 0.21 -4.48 31.45
C VAL A 250 0.08 -5.08 30.05
N LEU A 251 -1.00 -4.72 29.34
CA LEU A 251 -1.19 -5.08 27.94
C LEU A 251 -0.05 -4.54 27.08
N ARG A 252 0.31 -3.27 27.24
CA ARG A 252 1.41 -2.66 26.50
C ARG A 252 2.72 -3.41 26.69
N GLY A 253 3.06 -3.75 27.93
CA GLY A 253 4.25 -4.54 28.23
C GLY A 253 4.23 -5.95 27.62
N ASN A 254 3.06 -6.59 27.55
CA ASN A 254 2.92 -7.89 26.88
C ASN A 254 3.07 -7.77 25.36
N VAL A 255 2.52 -6.71 24.74
CA VAL A 255 2.66 -6.44 23.30
C VAL A 255 4.11 -6.12 22.93
N GLU A 256 4.79 -5.28 23.72
CA GLU A 256 6.22 -5.00 23.53
C GLU A 256 7.07 -6.27 23.63
N ALA A 257 6.71 -7.20 24.51
CA ALA A 257 7.42 -8.48 24.65
C ALA A 257 7.30 -9.37 23.40
N LEU A 258 6.22 -9.25 22.62
CA LEU A 258 6.04 -10.00 21.36
C LEU A 258 7.04 -9.60 20.27
N THR A 259 7.67 -8.43 20.35
CA THR A 259 8.68 -7.99 19.37
C THR A 259 9.79 -9.04 19.22
N ARG A 260 10.26 -9.61 20.33
CA ARG A 260 11.37 -10.59 20.28
C ARG A 260 11.00 -11.88 19.53
N PRO A 261 9.91 -12.60 19.84
CA PRO A 261 9.52 -13.78 19.06
C PRO A 261 9.14 -13.45 17.62
N LEU A 262 8.55 -12.27 17.34
CA LEU A 262 8.27 -11.84 15.96
C LEU A 262 9.56 -11.66 15.15
N VAL A 263 10.56 -10.96 15.68
CA VAL A 263 11.87 -10.80 15.03
C VAL A 263 12.56 -12.14 14.83
N ALA A 264 12.53 -13.03 15.83
CA ALA A 264 13.13 -14.36 15.71
C ALA A 264 12.45 -15.20 14.61
N LEU A 265 11.12 -15.13 14.51
CA LEU A 265 10.35 -15.83 13.50
C LEU A 265 10.58 -15.22 12.09
N ALA A 266 10.66 -13.90 11.99
CA ALA A 266 11.00 -13.22 10.73
C ALA A 266 12.41 -13.60 10.24
N SER A 267 13.41 -13.59 11.13
CA SER A 267 14.76 -14.06 10.81
C SER A 267 14.78 -15.50 10.31
N GLN A 268 13.98 -16.38 10.94
CA GLN A 268 13.86 -17.77 10.48
C GLN A 268 13.22 -17.84 9.08
N GLU A 269 12.12 -17.13 8.84
CA GLU A 269 11.43 -17.23 7.56
C GLU A 269 12.24 -16.61 6.41
N LEU A 270 13.04 -15.57 6.67
CA LEU A 270 14.03 -15.07 5.71
C LEU A 270 15.07 -16.13 5.34
N LEU A 271 15.51 -16.96 6.29
CA LEU A 271 16.41 -18.09 6.01
C LEU A 271 15.70 -19.25 5.29
N ASN A 272 14.40 -19.44 5.56
CA ASN A 272 13.59 -20.46 4.90
C ASN A 272 13.15 -20.05 3.49
N ALA A 273 13.24 -18.77 3.14
CA ALA A 273 12.89 -18.24 1.84
C ALA A 273 13.90 -18.70 0.78
N GLN A 274 13.40 -19.37 -0.25
CA GLN A 274 14.17 -19.78 -1.41
C GLN A 274 13.62 -19.08 -2.65
N SER A 275 14.51 -18.46 -3.43
CA SER A 275 14.19 -18.04 -4.78
C SER A 275 14.00 -19.29 -5.64
N THR A 276 12.81 -19.46 -6.21
CA THR A 276 12.56 -20.53 -7.17
C THR A 276 13.39 -20.23 -8.43
N SER A 277 14.39 -21.09 -8.71
CA SER A 277 15.28 -21.01 -9.88
C SER A 277 14.56 -21.35 -11.19
#